data_AF-A0A2S9G7Y1-F1
#
_entry.id   AF-A0A2S9G7Y1-F1
#
_cell.length_a   1.000
_cell.length_b   1.000
_cell.length_c   1.000
_cell.angle_alpha   90.00
_cell.angle_beta   90.00
_cell.angle_gamma   90.00
#
_symmetry.space_group_name_H-M   'P 1'
#
loop_
_entity.id
_entity.type
_entity.pdbx_description
1 polymer ?
#
loop_
_entity_poly.entity_id
_entity_poly.type
_entity_poly.pdbx_seq_one_letter_code
_entity_poly.pdbx_strand_id
1 'polypeptide(L)'
;DATIRTVTTDDVRNACDVLAKQYELSDGVDGRVSIEVDPRLANDTDKTILQAIELWKIVDRPNLLIKIPATEPGIPAITAVLAEG
;
A
#
# COMPACT_ATOMS: atom_id res chain seq x y z
N ASP A 1 0.67 -13.69 11.95
CA ASP A 1 -0.01 -12.93 10.87
C ASP A 1 -0.83 -11.76 11.37
N ALA A 2 -1.90 -11.94 12.16
CA ALA A 2 -2.73 -10.81 12.60
C ALA A 2 -1.96 -9.70 13.34
N THR A 3 -1.09 -10.06 14.30
CA THR A 3 -0.28 -9.08 15.06
C THR A 3 0.68 -8.29 14.16
N ILE A 4 1.37 -8.96 13.24
CA ILE A 4 2.30 -8.31 12.30
C ILE A 4 1.51 -7.31 11.45
N ARG A 5 0.40 -7.75 10.86
CA ARG A 5 -0.46 -6.88 10.04
C ARG A 5 -0.94 -5.66 10.84
N THR A 6 -1.48 -5.86 12.04
CA THR A 6 -1.98 -4.74 12.85
C THR A 6 -0.89 -3.72 13.15
N VAL A 7 0.25 -4.18 13.68
CA VAL A 7 1.36 -3.29 14.03
C VAL A 7 1.88 -2.55 12.80
N THR A 8 2.11 -3.24 11.67
CA THR A 8 2.63 -2.59 10.46
C THR A 8 1.63 -1.60 9.87
N THR A 9 0.33 -1.91 9.87
CA THR A 9 -0.68 -0.97 9.37
C THR A 9 -0.87 0.24 10.28
N ASP A 10 -0.76 0.07 11.61
CA ASP A 10 -0.86 1.16 12.57
C ASP A 10 0.37 2.08 12.48
N ASP A 11 1.57 1.51 12.36
CA ASP A 11 2.81 2.27 12.17
C ASP A 11 2.77 3.08 10.87
N VAL A 12 2.31 2.47 9.78
CA VAL A 12 2.18 3.14 8.49
C VAL A 12 1.12 4.24 8.54
N ARG A 13 -0.03 4.02 9.20
CA ARG A 13 -1.05 5.05 9.40
C ARG A 13 -0.49 6.24 10.18
N ASN A 14 0.23 5.98 11.27
CA ASN A 14 0.87 7.04 12.07
C ASN A 14 1.93 7.80 11.26
N ALA A 15 2.74 7.10 10.45
CA ALA A 15 3.72 7.73 9.58
C ALA A 15 3.06 8.59 8.49
N CYS A 16 1.94 8.14 7.92
CA CYS A 16 1.13 8.93 7.00
C CYS A 16 0.68 10.24 7.65
N ASP A 17 0.21 10.19 8.90
CA ASP A 17 -0.21 11.38 9.66
C ASP A 17 0.95 12.35 9.92
N VAL A 18 2.14 11.83 10.26
CA VAL A 18 3.35 12.65 10.44
C VAL A 18 3.78 13.36 9.15
N LEU A 19 3.64 12.69 8.00
CA LEU A 19 4.10 13.19 6.71
C LEU A 19 3.02 13.93 5.90
N ALA A 20 1.80 14.03 6.41
CA ALA A 20 0.66 14.68 5.74
C ALA A 20 0.98 16.11 5.29
N LYS A 21 1.67 16.90 6.12
CA LYS A 21 2.07 18.27 5.75
C LYS A 21 3.02 18.30 4.55
N GLN A 22 3.97 17.38 4.47
CA GLN A 22 4.89 17.32 3.33
C GLN A 22 4.16 16.85 2.06
N TYR A 23 3.21 15.93 2.22
CA TYR A 23 2.34 15.49 1.13
C TYR A 23 1.54 16.66 0.53
N GLU A 24 0.94 17.49 1.37
CA GLU A 24 0.22 18.70 0.93
C GLU A 24 1.15 19.72 0.27
N LEU A 25 2.31 20.04 0.88
CA LEU A 25 3.24 21.05 0.37
C LEU A 25 3.91 20.67 -0.96
N SER A 26 4.00 19.38 -1.26
CA SER A 26 4.62 18.86 -2.47
C SER A 26 3.61 18.53 -3.58
N ASP A 27 2.34 18.94 -3.42
CA ASP A 27 1.26 18.58 -4.35
C ASP A 27 1.17 17.07 -4.59
N GLY A 28 1.35 16.31 -3.51
CA GLY A 28 1.27 14.86 -3.50
C GLY A 28 2.47 14.10 -4.05
N VAL A 29 3.59 14.78 -4.34
CA VAL A 29 4.82 14.12 -4.82
C VAL A 29 5.60 13.45 -3.68
N ASP A 30 5.87 14.19 -2.60
CA ASP A 30 6.59 13.72 -1.42
C ASP A 30 5.64 13.42 -0.25
N GLY A 31 6.18 13.03 0.91
CA GLY A 31 5.38 12.74 2.10
C GLY A 31 4.56 11.46 1.99
N ARG A 32 4.89 10.60 1.03
CA ARG A 32 4.29 9.28 0.84
C ARG A 32 4.83 8.26 1.84
N VAL A 33 4.00 7.32 2.25
CA VAL A 33 4.42 6.15 3.05
C VAL A 33 4.00 4.89 2.34
N SER A 34 4.89 3.91 2.31
CA SER A 34 4.70 2.68 1.54
C SER A 34 4.62 1.46 2.44
N ILE A 35 3.61 0.62 2.24
CA ILE A 35 3.49 -0.71 2.85
C ILE A 35 3.50 -1.77 1.74
N GLU A 36 4.12 -2.92 1.98
CA GLU A 36 4.19 -4.01 1.00
C GLU A 36 3.11 -5.06 1.23
N VAL A 37 2.65 -5.65 0.13
CA VAL A 37 1.95 -6.93 0.16
C VAL A 37 2.87 -8.03 0.69
N ASP A 38 2.28 -9.12 1.16
CA ASP A 38 3.01 -10.30 1.59
C ASP A 38 3.83 -10.87 0.44
N PRO A 39 5.17 -10.98 0.58
CA PRO A 39 6.04 -11.45 -0.49
C PRO A 39 5.72 -12.88 -0.95
N ARG A 40 5.03 -13.68 -0.13
CA ARG A 40 4.56 -15.02 -0.50
C ARG A 40 3.49 -14.98 -1.60
N LEU A 41 2.85 -13.83 -1.81
CA LEU A 41 1.84 -13.60 -2.86
C LEU A 41 2.42 -13.08 -4.17
N ALA A 42 3.74 -12.87 -4.26
CA ALA A 42 4.39 -12.26 -5.43
C ALA A 42 4.13 -13.00 -6.76
N ASN A 43 3.68 -14.25 -6.73
CA ASN A 43 3.35 -15.04 -7.91
C ASN A 43 1.85 -15.36 -8.03
N ASP A 44 0.99 -14.65 -7.31
CA ASP A 44 -0.46 -14.83 -7.28
C ASP A 44 -1.15 -13.46 -7.49
N THR A 45 -1.57 -13.18 -8.73
CA THR A 45 -2.14 -11.89 -9.12
C THR A 45 -3.39 -11.54 -8.31
N ASP A 46 -4.35 -12.47 -8.20
CA ASP A 46 -5.63 -12.19 -7.55
C ASP A 46 -5.47 -11.95 -6.05
N LYS A 47 -4.64 -12.77 -5.37
CA LYS A 47 -4.38 -12.55 -3.94
C LYS A 47 -3.59 -11.27 -3.68
N THR A 48 -2.70 -10.89 -4.58
CA THR A 48 -1.99 -9.60 -4.50
C THR A 48 -2.96 -8.43 -4.59
N ILE A 49 -3.90 -8.46 -5.54
CA ILE A 49 -4.93 -7.43 -5.70
C ILE A 49 -5.79 -7.32 -4.43
N LEU A 50 -6.31 -8.46 -3.96
CA LEU A 50 -7.17 -8.48 -2.77
C LEU A 50 -6.46 -7.91 -1.53
N GLN A 51 -5.20 -8.29 -1.31
CA GLN A 51 -4.45 -7.79 -0.18
C GLN A 51 -4.08 -6.31 -0.33
N ALA A 52 -3.74 -5.84 -1.52
CA ALA A 52 -3.48 -4.42 -1.77
C ALA A 52 -4.70 -3.55 -1.42
N ILE A 53 -5.90 -3.99 -1.84
CA ILE A 53 -7.17 -3.32 -1.50
C ILE A 53 -7.45 -3.38 0.00
N GLU A 54 -7.18 -4.51 0.65
CA GLU A 54 -7.32 -4.65 2.11
C GLU A 54 -6.40 -3.68 2.86
N LEU A 55 -5.10 -3.63 2.52
CA LEU A 55 -4.13 -2.75 3.15
C LEU A 55 -4.47 -1.27 2.96
N TRP A 56 -4.92 -0.89 1.75
CA TRP A 56 -5.39 0.46 1.48
C TRP A 56 -6.53 0.87 2.39
N LYS A 57 -7.55 0.01 2.52
CA LYS A 57 -8.72 0.22 3.39
C LYS A 57 -8.36 0.26 4.87
N ILE A 58 -7.42 -0.57 5.32
CA ILE A 58 -7.03 -0.59 6.73
C ILE A 58 -6.28 0.70 7.09
N VAL A 59 -5.30 1.11 6.27
CA VAL A 59 -4.48 2.28 6.59
C VAL A 59 -5.27 3.58 6.43
N ASP A 60 -6.09 3.69 5.37
CA ASP A 60 -7.05 4.79 5.15
C ASP A 60 -6.41 6.20 5.21
N ARG A 61 -5.39 6.43 4.36
CA ARG A 61 -4.70 7.72 4.22
C ARG A 61 -4.35 8.02 2.76
N PRO A 62 -4.50 9.27 2.31
CA PRO A 62 -4.32 9.63 0.89
C PRO A 62 -2.85 9.57 0.42
N ASN A 63 -1.90 9.67 1.35
CA ASN A 63 -0.47 9.60 1.07
C ASN A 63 0.12 8.18 1.21
N LEU A 64 -0.72 7.16 1.34
CA LEU A 64 -0.30 5.77 1.28
C LEU A 64 0.11 5.38 -0.13
N LEU A 65 1.03 4.42 -0.25
CA LEU A 65 1.29 3.62 -1.45
C LEU A 65 1.37 2.14 -1.08
N ILE A 66 0.82 1.29 -1.94
CA ILE A 66 0.99 -0.16 -1.83
C ILE A 66 2.16 -0.60 -2.71
N LYS A 67 3.16 -1.24 -2.11
CA LYS A 67 4.28 -1.85 -2.84
C LYS A 67 3.86 -3.22 -3.32
N ILE A 68 3.81 -3.38 -4.65
CA ILE A 68 3.61 -4.65 -5.34
C ILE A 68 4.90 -4.99 -6.09
N PRO A 69 5.48 -6.19 -5.91
CA PRO A 69 6.65 -6.61 -6.67
C PRO A 69 6.37 -6.64 -8.18
N ALA A 70 7.31 -6.16 -8.99
CA ALA A 70 7.22 -6.17 -10.46
C ALA A 70 7.58 -7.55 -11.06
N THR A 71 7.01 -8.63 -10.51
CA THR A 71 7.05 -9.99 -11.09
C THR A 71 6.06 -10.08 -12.25
N GLU A 72 6.18 -11.10 -13.11
CA GLU A 72 5.21 -11.32 -14.20
C GLU A 72 3.75 -11.31 -13.70
N PRO A 73 3.39 -11.98 -12.58
CA PRO A 73 2.03 -11.89 -12.02
C PRO A 73 1.72 -10.57 -11.29
N GLY A 74 2.74 -9.85 -10.84
CA GLY A 74 2.59 -8.57 -10.15
C GLY A 74 2.28 -7.40 -11.08
N ILE A 75 2.75 -7.42 -12.34
CA ILE A 75 2.43 -6.38 -13.33
C ILE A 75 0.92 -6.20 -13.56
N PRO A 76 0.12 -7.25 -13.87
CA PRO A 76 -1.31 -7.09 -14.00
C PRO A 76 -1.99 -6.71 -12.69
N ALA A 77 -1.44 -7.12 -11.53
CA ALA A 77 -1.95 -6.68 -10.23
C ALA A 77 -1.77 -5.16 -10.03
N ILE A 78 -0.60 -4.60 -10.40
CA ILE A 78 -0.34 -3.15 -10.37
C ILE A 78 -1.38 -2.41 -11.20
N THR A 79 -1.64 -2.84 -12.43
CA THR A 79 -2.65 -2.20 -13.29
C THR A 79 -4.05 -2.28 -12.68
N ALA A 80 -4.44 -3.43 -12.13
CA ALA A 80 -5.75 -3.62 -11.53
C ALA A 80 -5.95 -2.73 -10.30
N VAL A 81 -4.97 -2.66 -9.39
CA VAL A 81 -5.13 -1.84 -8.17
C VAL A 81 -5.11 -0.35 -8.47
N LEU A 82 -4.35 0.10 -9.48
CA LEU A 82 -4.39 1.51 -9.92
C LEU A 82 -5.75 1.88 -10.54
N ALA A 83 -6.49 0.92 -11.08
CA ALA A 83 -7.81 1.17 -11.64
C ALA A 83 -8.91 1.32 -10.58
N GLU A 84 -8.64 0.94 -9.32
CA GLU A 84 -9.59 1.06 -8.19
C GLU A 84 -9.60 2.47 -7.57
N GLY A 85 -8.60 3.32 -7.87
CA GLY A 85 -8.49 4.70 -7.37
C GLY A 85 -7.15 4.99 -6.71
#